data_AF-A0A382GJF0-F1
#
_entry.id   AF-A0A382GJF0-F1
#
_cell.length_a   1.000
_cell.length_b   1.000
_cell.length_c   1.000
_cell.angle_alpha   90.00
_cell.angle_beta   90.00
_cell.angle_gamma   90.00
#
_symmetry.space_group_name_H-M   'P 1'
#
loop_
_entity.id
_entity.type
_entity.pdbx_description
1 polymer ?
#
loop_
_entity_poly.entity_id
_entity_poly.type
_entity_poly.pdbx_seq_one_letter_code
_entity_poly.pdbx_strand_id
1 'polypeptide(L)'
;MIWHTLNIGLLALVSWGFVHAGYPVMGYVLCISLIVIATIVIWRAGDFFEPAAEFIQERRQLPESVKAAVIDAIASSFPEFCVAVIAVIMLGQAEVGISSIVGSALYNVLVIPAAAGLIASTPMKINHEVVWRDNLFYMGVVLLLLAALVFPQFSVDVANPEPNTQYWGILVALIFLGVYLAYVLMLHHSYEKYKKEHADDETMLETVTEHEKEEEKLINIASEKEAWL
;
A
#
# COMPACT_ATOMS: atom_id res chain seq x y z
N MET A 1 -17.68 5.72 -18.25
CA MET A 1 -17.06 5.17 -17.01
C MET A 1 -18.11 4.64 -16.04
N ILE A 2 -19.07 5.45 -15.56
CA ILE A 2 -20.11 5.04 -14.59
C ILE A 2 -20.92 3.79 -15.02
N TRP A 3 -21.32 3.72 -16.30
CA TRP A 3 -22.07 2.58 -16.83
C TRP A 3 -21.30 1.25 -16.79
N HIS A 4 -19.97 1.26 -16.92
CA HIS A 4 -19.16 0.05 -16.83
C HIS A 4 -19.04 -0.44 -15.39
N THR A 5 -18.85 0.47 -14.43
CA THR A 5 -18.84 0.14 -13.00
C THR A 5 -20.18 -0.46 -12.56
N LEU A 6 -21.29 0.10 -13.06
CA LEU A 6 -22.64 -0.38 -12.77
C LEU A 6 -22.89 -1.78 -13.36
N ASN A 7 -22.42 -2.04 -14.59
CA ASN A 7 -22.52 -3.35 -15.23
C ASN A 7 -21.65 -4.42 -14.56
N ILE A 8 -20.45 -4.07 -14.09
CA ILE A 8 -19.56 -4.99 -13.35
C ILE A 8 -20.20 -5.34 -11.99
N GLY A 9 -20.77 -4.35 -11.29
CA GLY A 9 -21.52 -4.58 -10.06
C GLY A 9 -22.73 -5.49 -10.26
N LEU A 10 -23.49 -5.28 -11.35
CA LEU A 10 -24.62 -6.15 -11.71
C LEU A 10 -24.16 -7.58 -12.03
N LEU A 11 -23.04 -7.73 -12.73
CA LEU A 11 -22.47 -9.04 -13.06
C LEU A 11 -22.00 -9.79 -11.80
N ALA A 12 -21.46 -9.06 -10.81
CA ALA A 12 -21.09 -9.63 -9.51
C ALA A 12 -22.33 -10.15 -8.75
N LEU A 13 -23.44 -9.40 -8.76
CA LEU A 13 -24.71 -9.84 -8.15
C LEU A 13 -25.30 -11.06 -8.87
N VAL A 14 -25.21 -11.10 -10.20
CA VAL A 14 -25.64 -12.25 -11.00
C VAL A 14 -24.78 -13.48 -10.66
N SER A 15 -23.46 -13.31 -10.55
CA SER A 15 -22.54 -14.38 -10.15
C SER A 15 -22.90 -14.94 -8.77
N TRP A 16 -23.13 -14.06 -7.80
CA TRP A 16 -23.56 -14.44 -6.45
C TRP A 16 -24.90 -15.19 -6.46
N GLY A 17 -25.84 -14.76 -7.30
CA GLY A 17 -27.11 -15.46 -7.53
C GLY A 17 -26.92 -16.88 -8.07
N PHE A 18 -26.02 -17.09 -9.03
CA PHE A 18 -25.72 -18.43 -9.57
C PHE A 18 -25.13 -19.38 -8.53
N VAL A 19 -24.28 -18.88 -7.63
CA VAL A 19 -23.73 -19.68 -6.52
C VAL A 19 -24.84 -20.20 -5.60
N HIS A 20 -25.85 -19.38 -5.31
CA HIS A 20 -26.95 -19.74 -4.41
C HIS A 20 -28.12 -20.47 -5.12
N ALA A 21 -28.23 -20.35 -6.45
CA ALA A 21 -29.27 -20.97 -7.26
C ALA A 21 -28.97 -22.42 -7.70
N GLY A 22 -27.91 -23.05 -7.17
CA GLY A 22 -27.55 -24.44 -7.47
C GLY A 22 -26.59 -24.64 -8.65
N TYR A 23 -25.97 -23.57 -9.16
CA TYR A 23 -24.94 -23.62 -10.21
C TYR A 23 -23.60 -23.06 -9.71
N PRO A 24 -22.98 -23.65 -8.67
CA PRO A 24 -21.80 -23.08 -8.01
C PRO A 24 -20.60 -22.97 -8.95
N VAL A 25 -20.40 -23.94 -9.86
CA VAL A 25 -19.29 -23.92 -10.82
C VAL A 25 -19.36 -22.69 -11.73
N MET A 26 -20.54 -22.38 -12.27
CA MET A 26 -20.74 -21.20 -13.12
C MET A 26 -20.50 -19.90 -12.34
N GLY A 27 -21.00 -19.83 -11.09
CA GLY A 27 -20.76 -18.70 -10.20
C GLY A 27 -19.27 -18.49 -9.89
N TYR A 28 -18.52 -19.56 -9.57
CA TYR A 28 -17.08 -19.43 -9.32
C TYR A 28 -16.31 -18.98 -10.55
N VAL A 29 -16.63 -19.52 -11.74
CA VAL A 29 -15.99 -19.09 -13.00
C VAL A 29 -16.24 -17.60 -13.26
N LEU A 30 -17.48 -17.13 -13.05
CA LEU A 30 -17.81 -15.71 -13.20
C LEU A 30 -17.07 -14.84 -12.17
N CYS A 31 -17.00 -15.24 -10.90
CA CYS A 31 -16.23 -14.53 -9.88
C CYS A 31 -14.74 -14.44 -10.23
N ILE A 32 -14.12 -15.54 -10.67
CA ILE A 32 -12.71 -15.56 -11.08
C ILE A 32 -12.50 -14.65 -12.29
N SER A 33 -13.40 -14.69 -13.28
CA SER A 33 -13.32 -13.83 -14.46
C SER A 33 -13.40 -12.34 -14.09
N LEU A 34 -14.27 -11.98 -13.13
CA LEU A 34 -14.40 -10.64 -12.61
C LEU A 34 -13.13 -10.16 -11.90
N ILE A 35 -12.51 -11.03 -11.08
CA ILE A 35 -11.24 -10.73 -10.42
C ILE A 35 -10.15 -10.45 -11.46
N VAL A 36 -9.99 -11.32 -12.47
CA VAL A 36 -8.98 -11.14 -13.52
C VAL A 36 -9.21 -9.83 -14.29
N ILE A 37 -10.45 -9.54 -14.68
CA ILE A 37 -10.78 -8.29 -15.39
C ILE A 37 -10.46 -7.08 -14.50
N ALA A 38 -10.86 -7.11 -13.22
CA ALA A 38 -10.58 -6.03 -12.29
C ALA A 38 -9.07 -5.80 -12.12
N THR A 39 -8.27 -6.87 -12.00
CA THR A 39 -6.81 -6.78 -11.95
C THR A 39 -6.23 -6.12 -13.19
N ILE A 40 -6.68 -6.51 -14.39
CA ILE A 40 -6.22 -5.90 -15.65
C ILE A 40 -6.59 -4.41 -15.71
N VAL A 41 -7.80 -4.05 -15.28
CA VAL A 41 -8.24 -2.65 -15.26
C VAL A 41 -7.39 -1.82 -14.29
N ILE A 42 -7.13 -2.32 -13.09
CA ILE A 42 -6.30 -1.64 -12.09
C ILE A 42 -4.86 -1.49 -12.62
N TRP A 43 -4.30 -2.54 -13.20
CA TRP A 43 -2.97 -2.50 -13.80
C TRP A 43 -2.88 -1.44 -14.91
N ARG A 44 -3.83 -1.42 -15.84
CA ARG A 44 -3.87 -0.42 -16.92
C ARG A 44 -4.11 1.00 -16.40
N ALA A 45 -4.83 1.16 -15.29
CA ALA A 45 -5.01 2.46 -14.66
C ALA A 45 -3.69 3.04 -14.13
N GLY A 46 -2.75 2.18 -13.70
CA GLY A 46 -1.40 2.57 -13.31
C GLY A 46 -0.66 3.34 -14.40
N ASP A 47 -0.71 2.88 -15.65
CA ASP A 47 -0.08 3.54 -16.80
C ASP A 47 -0.61 4.98 -17.06
N PHE A 48 -1.84 5.27 -16.64
CA PHE A 48 -2.40 6.62 -16.74
C PHE A 48 -2.13 7.45 -15.49
N PHE A 49 -1.94 6.79 -14.35
CA PHE A 49 -1.67 7.42 -13.07
C PHE A 49 -0.26 8.00 -13.01
N GLU A 50 0.76 7.24 -13.45
CA GLU A 50 2.16 7.63 -13.37
C GLU A 50 2.45 8.97 -14.09
N PRO A 51 2.06 9.18 -15.37
CA PRO A 51 2.27 10.47 -16.03
C PRO A 51 1.50 11.63 -15.37
N ALA A 52 0.35 11.34 -14.77
CA ALA A 52 -0.42 12.35 -14.05
C ALA A 52 0.25 12.72 -12.71
N ALA A 53 0.84 11.76 -12.02
CA ALA A 53 1.62 11.97 -10.81
C ALA A 53 2.90 12.77 -11.11
N GLU A 54 3.60 12.45 -12.20
CA GLU A 54 4.76 13.21 -12.70
C GLU A 54 4.39 14.66 -13.02
N PHE A 55 3.27 14.89 -13.74
CA PHE A 55 2.80 16.25 -14.02
C PHE A 55 2.56 17.06 -12.73
N ILE A 56 2.06 16.43 -11.67
CA ILE A 56 1.88 17.08 -10.36
C ILE A 56 3.24 17.34 -9.71
N GLN A 57 4.16 16.37 -9.73
CA GLN A 57 5.52 16.50 -9.21
C GLN A 57 6.23 17.70 -9.86
N GLU A 58 6.27 17.76 -11.19
CA GLU A 58 6.93 18.83 -11.94
C GLU A 58 6.32 20.20 -11.67
N ARG A 59 4.97 20.29 -11.70
CA ARG A 59 4.27 21.56 -11.50
C ARG A 59 4.40 22.10 -10.08
N ARG A 60 4.66 21.23 -9.10
CA ARG A 60 4.87 21.58 -7.70
C ARG A 60 6.35 21.56 -7.30
N GLN A 61 7.25 21.23 -8.22
CA GLN A 61 8.69 21.06 -7.98
C GLN A 61 8.97 20.17 -6.76
N LEU A 62 8.18 19.09 -6.62
CA LEU A 62 8.37 18.15 -5.52
C LEU A 62 9.59 17.27 -5.79
N PRO A 63 10.41 16.98 -4.76
CA PRO A 63 11.44 15.95 -4.88
C PRO A 63 10.81 14.61 -5.27
N GLU A 64 11.51 13.82 -6.07
CA GLU A 64 11.03 12.49 -6.49
C GLU A 64 10.75 11.58 -5.29
N SER A 65 11.60 11.66 -4.26
CA SER A 65 11.41 10.98 -2.98
C SER A 65 10.09 11.33 -2.29
N VAL A 66 9.60 12.56 -2.45
CA VAL A 66 8.31 13.01 -1.89
C VAL A 66 7.14 12.51 -2.74
N LYS A 67 7.26 12.48 -4.08
CA LYS A 67 6.26 11.85 -4.96
C LYS A 67 6.08 10.37 -4.55
N ALA A 68 7.18 9.64 -4.48
CA ALA A 68 7.17 8.22 -4.13
C ALA A 68 6.57 7.97 -2.73
N ALA A 69 7.02 8.73 -1.72
CA ALA A 69 6.59 8.55 -0.34
C ALA A 69 5.12 8.91 -0.09
N VAL A 70 4.51 9.74 -0.93
CA VAL A 70 3.15 10.26 -0.70
C VAL A 70 2.19 9.85 -1.81
N ILE A 71 2.44 10.28 -3.04
CA ILE A 71 1.52 10.11 -4.16
C ILE A 71 1.46 8.63 -4.55
N ASP A 72 2.62 8.02 -4.80
CA ASP A 72 2.69 6.62 -5.25
C ASP A 72 2.29 5.67 -4.12
N ALA A 73 2.71 5.96 -2.88
CA ALA A 73 2.33 5.20 -1.70
C ALA A 73 0.81 5.19 -1.46
N ILE A 74 0.13 6.35 -1.59
CA ILE A 74 -1.32 6.44 -1.44
C ILE A 74 -2.02 5.69 -2.58
N ALA A 75 -1.57 5.90 -3.82
CA ALA A 75 -2.19 5.29 -4.99
C ALA A 75 -2.12 3.76 -4.95
N SER A 76 -0.96 3.23 -4.57
CA SER A 76 -0.76 1.78 -4.45
C SER A 76 -1.58 1.15 -3.33
N SER A 77 -1.92 1.88 -2.26
CA SER A 77 -2.66 1.34 -1.09
C SER A 77 -4.16 1.63 -1.13
N PHE A 78 -4.60 2.43 -2.10
CA PHE A 78 -6.00 2.86 -2.21
C PHE A 78 -6.97 1.71 -2.49
N PRO A 79 -6.67 0.74 -3.39
CA PRO A 79 -7.55 -0.40 -3.61
C PRO A 79 -7.83 -1.20 -2.33
N GLU A 80 -6.80 -1.45 -1.52
CA GLU A 80 -6.89 -2.16 -0.25
C GLU A 80 -7.70 -1.39 0.77
N PHE A 81 -7.50 -0.07 0.84
CA PHE A 81 -8.34 0.79 1.68
C PHE A 81 -9.81 0.68 1.28
N CYS A 82 -10.12 0.72 -0.02
CA CYS A 82 -11.48 0.54 -0.51
C CYS A 82 -12.05 -0.84 -0.15
N VAL A 83 -11.29 -1.93 -0.33
CA VAL A 83 -11.71 -3.29 0.03
C VAL A 83 -12.00 -3.37 1.53
N ALA A 84 -11.11 -2.85 2.38
CA ALA A 84 -11.29 -2.86 3.83
C ALA A 84 -12.52 -2.07 4.27
N VAL A 85 -12.72 -0.87 3.73
CA VAL A 85 -13.88 -0.01 4.03
C VAL A 85 -15.18 -0.66 3.57
N ILE A 86 -15.23 -1.21 2.35
CA ILE A 86 -16.43 -1.87 1.83
C ILE A 86 -16.74 -3.14 2.64
N ALA A 87 -15.72 -3.96 2.93
CA ALA A 87 -15.89 -5.19 3.71
C ALA A 87 -16.43 -4.91 5.12
N VAL A 88 -15.86 -3.92 5.82
CA VAL A 88 -16.27 -3.59 7.19
C VAL A 88 -17.61 -2.85 7.22
N ILE A 89 -17.78 -1.81 6.41
CA ILE A 89 -18.94 -0.90 6.51
C ILE A 89 -20.14 -1.42 5.71
N MET A 90 -19.94 -1.93 4.50
CA MET A 90 -21.05 -2.36 3.63
C MET A 90 -21.43 -3.81 3.82
N LEU A 91 -20.45 -4.70 4.01
CA LEU A 91 -20.69 -6.15 4.12
C LEU A 91 -20.74 -6.64 5.58
N GLY A 92 -20.28 -5.85 6.55
CA GLY A 92 -20.20 -6.26 7.96
C GLY A 92 -19.19 -7.39 8.20
N GLN A 93 -18.27 -7.63 7.27
CA GLN A 93 -17.29 -8.72 7.32
C GLN A 93 -15.90 -8.16 7.63
N ALA A 94 -15.65 -7.85 8.91
CA ALA A 94 -14.38 -7.28 9.34
C ALA A 94 -13.17 -8.18 9.06
N GLU A 95 -13.35 -9.50 9.11
CA GLU A 95 -12.32 -10.50 8.80
C GLU A 95 -11.78 -10.38 7.36
N VAL A 96 -12.65 -10.04 6.39
CA VAL A 96 -12.27 -9.82 4.99
C VAL A 96 -11.44 -8.55 4.86
N GLY A 97 -11.80 -7.48 5.58
CA GLY A 97 -11.03 -6.23 5.59
C GLY A 97 -9.64 -6.40 6.23
N ILE A 98 -9.57 -7.09 7.37
CA ILE A 98 -8.31 -7.35 8.08
C ILE A 98 -7.37 -8.20 7.23
N SER A 99 -7.88 -9.29 6.65
CA SER A 99 -7.06 -10.18 5.80
C SER A 99 -6.54 -9.48 4.55
N SER A 100 -7.32 -8.57 3.94
CA SER A 100 -6.86 -7.75 2.82
C SER A 100 -5.69 -6.83 3.19
N ILE A 101 -5.78 -6.12 4.31
CA ILE A 101 -4.73 -5.18 4.76
C ILE A 101 -3.45 -5.95 5.13
N VAL A 102 -3.58 -7.00 5.94
CA VAL A 102 -2.42 -7.80 6.38
C VAL A 102 -1.76 -8.50 5.20
N GLY A 103 -2.56 -9.07 4.29
CA GLY A 103 -2.06 -9.76 3.10
C GLY A 103 -1.27 -8.83 2.18
N SER A 104 -1.79 -7.63 1.89
CA SER A 104 -1.09 -6.64 1.05
C SER A 104 0.21 -6.17 1.70
N ALA A 105 0.20 -5.93 3.02
CA ALA A 105 1.41 -5.52 3.72
C ALA A 105 2.51 -6.62 3.71
N LEU A 106 2.14 -7.90 3.85
CA LEU A 106 3.08 -9.01 3.68
C LEU A 106 3.61 -9.11 2.25
N TYR A 107 2.75 -8.87 1.26
CA TYR A 107 3.14 -8.85 -0.14
C TYR A 107 4.17 -7.76 -0.43
N ASN A 108 3.99 -6.57 0.15
CA ASN A 108 4.88 -5.42 -0.03
C ASN A 108 6.24 -5.58 0.64
N VAL A 109 6.33 -6.32 1.75
CA VAL A 109 7.60 -6.54 2.47
C VAL A 109 8.35 -7.77 1.95
N LEU A 110 7.63 -8.82 1.52
CA LEU A 110 8.23 -10.09 1.14
C LEU A 110 8.30 -10.27 -0.37
N VAL A 111 7.16 -10.14 -1.05
CA VAL A 111 7.05 -10.57 -2.45
C VAL A 111 7.61 -9.52 -3.41
N ILE A 112 7.23 -8.25 -3.25
CA ILE A 112 7.72 -7.18 -4.14
C ILE A 112 9.25 -7.05 -4.05
N PRO A 113 9.89 -6.94 -2.86
CA PRO A 113 11.34 -6.79 -2.79
C PRO A 113 12.09 -8.05 -3.24
N ALA A 114 11.55 -9.25 -2.98
CA ALA A 114 12.14 -10.48 -3.49
C ALA A 114 12.08 -10.55 -5.02
N ALA A 115 10.94 -10.23 -5.63
CA ALA A 115 10.80 -10.18 -7.08
C ALA A 115 11.73 -9.12 -7.70
N ALA A 116 11.78 -7.92 -7.12
CA ALA A 116 12.70 -6.86 -7.53
C ALA A 116 14.16 -7.32 -7.45
N GLY A 117 14.55 -8.00 -6.37
CA GLY A 117 15.88 -8.58 -6.19
C GLY A 117 16.26 -9.65 -7.20
N LEU A 118 15.30 -10.48 -7.62
CA LEU A 118 15.51 -11.52 -8.63
C LEU A 118 15.65 -10.96 -10.05
N ILE A 119 14.99 -9.84 -10.34
CA ILE A 119 14.98 -9.21 -11.67
C ILE A 119 16.08 -8.14 -11.80
N ALA A 120 16.52 -7.56 -10.69
CA ALA A 120 17.51 -6.50 -10.68
C ALA A 120 18.82 -6.95 -11.35
N SER A 121 19.22 -6.20 -12.38
CA SER A 121 20.49 -6.43 -13.10
C SER A 121 21.71 -5.88 -12.35
N THR A 122 21.49 -5.07 -11.31
CA THR A 122 22.51 -4.40 -10.51
C THR A 122 22.30 -4.65 -9.02
N PRO A 123 23.37 -4.69 -8.22
CA PRO A 123 23.25 -4.89 -6.77
C PRO A 123 22.57 -3.68 -6.12
N MET A 124 21.42 -3.92 -5.50
CA MET A 124 20.71 -2.90 -4.71
C MET A 124 21.44 -2.69 -3.38
N LYS A 125 21.90 -1.45 -3.14
CA LYS A 125 22.46 -1.05 -1.85
C LYS A 125 21.31 -0.67 -0.93
N ILE A 126 21.09 -1.47 0.12
CA ILE A 126 20.05 -1.24 1.11
C ILE A 126 20.69 -1.01 2.47
N ASN A 127 20.22 0.01 3.20
CA ASN A 127 20.69 0.26 4.56
C ASN A 127 20.12 -0.81 5.51
N HIS A 128 21.00 -1.63 6.07
CA HIS A 128 20.63 -2.72 6.98
C HIS A 128 19.92 -2.23 8.26
N GLU A 129 20.25 -1.02 8.73
CA GLU A 129 19.60 -0.42 9.90
C GLU A 129 18.13 -0.12 9.65
N VAL A 130 17.80 0.39 8.45
CA VAL A 130 16.43 0.71 8.04
C VAL A 130 15.60 -0.58 7.93
N VAL A 131 16.14 -1.61 7.26
CA VAL A 131 15.45 -2.90 7.09
C VAL A 131 15.15 -3.55 8.43
N TRP A 132 16.14 -3.59 9.33
CA TRP A 132 15.97 -4.21 10.64
C TRP A 132 14.91 -3.49 11.48
N ARG A 133 14.98 -2.15 11.53
CA ARG A 133 14.02 -1.33 12.26
C ARG A 133 12.60 -1.54 11.73
N ASP A 134 12.40 -1.42 10.42
CA ASP A 134 11.07 -1.45 9.83
C ASP A 134 10.45 -2.86 9.93
N ASN A 135 11.24 -3.93 9.74
CA ASN A 135 10.78 -5.30 9.96
C ASN A 135 10.42 -5.59 11.43
N LEU A 136 11.19 -5.06 12.39
CA LEU A 136 10.91 -5.27 13.81
C LEU A 136 9.60 -4.59 14.24
N PHE A 137 9.37 -3.36 13.78
CA PHE A 137 8.10 -2.65 13.99
C PHE A 137 6.93 -3.40 13.34
N TYR A 138 7.13 -3.84 12.10
CA TYR A 138 6.12 -4.59 11.37
C TYR A 138 5.74 -5.90 12.08
N MET A 139 6.73 -6.68 12.51
CA MET A 139 6.51 -7.89 13.31
C MET A 139 5.77 -7.58 14.62
N GLY A 140 6.11 -6.49 15.30
CA GLY A 140 5.40 -6.04 16.50
C GLY A 140 3.92 -5.75 16.26
N VAL A 141 3.59 -5.05 15.17
CA VAL A 141 2.20 -4.73 14.79
C VAL A 141 1.42 -6.01 14.44
N VAL A 142 2.02 -6.94 13.71
CA VAL A 142 1.38 -8.23 13.38
C VAL A 142 1.13 -9.07 14.63
N LEU A 143 2.09 -9.16 15.55
CA LEU A 143 1.91 -9.86 16.82
C LEU A 143 0.83 -9.22 17.69
N LEU A 144 0.78 -7.89 17.73
CA LEU A 144 -0.28 -7.15 18.41
C LEU A 144 -1.65 -7.43 17.81
N LEU A 145 -1.75 -7.52 16.48
CA LEU A 145 -2.97 -7.90 15.78
C LEU A 145 -3.39 -9.33 16.10
N LEU A 146 -2.46 -10.28 16.06
CA LEU A 146 -2.74 -11.67 16.42
C LEU A 146 -3.20 -11.78 17.87
N ALA A 147 -2.57 -11.05 18.79
CA ALA A 147 -3.03 -10.97 20.17
C ALA A 147 -4.46 -10.44 20.26
N ALA A 148 -4.75 -9.31 19.60
CA ALA A 148 -6.10 -8.73 19.57
C ALA A 148 -7.16 -9.67 18.97
N LEU A 149 -6.77 -10.58 18.07
CA LEU A 149 -7.68 -11.57 17.47
C LEU A 149 -7.87 -12.82 18.32
N VAL A 150 -6.84 -13.25 19.08
CA VAL A 150 -6.87 -14.50 19.86
C VAL A 150 -7.48 -14.30 21.24
N PHE A 151 -7.33 -13.12 21.84
CA PHE A 151 -7.83 -12.86 23.18
C PHE A 151 -9.36 -12.64 23.14
N PRO A 152 -10.16 -13.47 23.85
CA PRO A 152 -11.63 -13.40 23.88
C PRO A 152 -12.21 -12.04 24.30
N GLN A 153 -11.40 -11.25 25.01
CA GLN A 153 -11.75 -9.89 25.47
C GLN A 153 -11.75 -8.86 24.32
N PHE A 154 -11.05 -9.16 23.21
CA PHE A 154 -10.90 -8.31 22.04
C PHE A 154 -11.56 -8.90 20.78
N SER A 155 -11.75 -10.22 20.73
CA SER A 155 -12.47 -10.89 19.64
C SER A 155 -13.99 -10.85 19.86
N VAL A 156 -14.74 -10.29 18.91
CA VAL A 156 -16.22 -10.36 18.92
C VAL A 156 -16.63 -11.76 18.48
N ASP A 157 -17.45 -12.44 19.29
CA ASP A 157 -18.07 -13.69 18.87
C ASP A 157 -19.03 -13.40 17.70
N VAL A 158 -18.85 -14.07 16.56
CA VAL A 158 -19.60 -13.81 15.30
C VAL A 158 -21.13 -13.91 15.50
N ALA A 159 -21.56 -14.59 16.56
CA ALA A 159 -22.95 -14.80 16.92
C ALA A 159 -23.58 -13.74 17.86
N ASN A 160 -22.81 -12.83 18.47
CA ASN A 160 -23.32 -11.95 19.53
C ASN A 160 -23.10 -10.44 19.24
N PRO A 161 -24.13 -9.72 18.74
CA PRO A 161 -24.03 -8.32 18.33
C PRO A 161 -24.28 -7.32 19.49
N GLU A 162 -23.85 -7.66 20.72
CA GLU A 162 -24.11 -6.79 21.86
C GLU A 162 -23.19 -5.54 21.87
N PRO A 163 -23.70 -4.37 22.29
CA PRO A 163 -23.00 -3.08 22.20
C PRO A 163 -21.73 -2.95 23.06
N ASN A 164 -21.44 -3.90 23.96
CA ASN A 164 -20.25 -3.87 24.81
C ASN A 164 -18.94 -4.07 24.01
N THR A 165 -19.00 -4.68 22.82
CA THR A 165 -17.84 -4.86 21.93
C THR A 165 -17.46 -3.60 21.14
N GLN A 166 -18.34 -2.59 21.04
CA GLN A 166 -18.03 -1.35 20.33
C GLN A 166 -16.92 -0.54 21.03
N TYR A 167 -16.90 -0.52 22.37
CA TYR A 167 -15.86 0.17 23.15
C TYR A 167 -14.48 -0.49 23.03
N TRP A 168 -14.44 -1.82 23.03
CA TRP A 168 -13.19 -2.58 22.88
C TRP A 168 -12.62 -2.48 21.47
N GLY A 169 -13.46 -2.52 20.43
CA GLY A 169 -13.03 -2.31 19.05
C GLY A 169 -12.42 -0.93 18.82
N ILE A 170 -13.04 0.12 19.38
CA ILE A 170 -12.48 1.48 19.32
C ILE A 170 -11.17 1.56 20.09
N LEU A 171 -11.08 0.95 21.29
CA LEU A 171 -9.85 0.95 22.08
C LEU A 171 -8.70 0.25 21.35
N VAL A 172 -8.95 -0.90 20.72
CA VAL A 172 -7.96 -1.61 19.88
C VAL A 172 -7.53 -0.73 18.71
N ALA A 173 -8.48 -0.11 17.99
CA ALA A 173 -8.17 0.81 16.90
C ALA A 173 -7.31 2.01 17.38
N LEU A 174 -7.60 2.56 18.56
CA LEU A 174 -6.82 3.63 19.18
C LEU A 174 -5.42 3.16 19.58
N ILE A 175 -5.24 1.92 20.04
CA ILE A 175 -3.93 1.34 20.30
C ILE A 175 -3.13 1.26 18.99
N PHE A 176 -3.71 0.72 17.91
CA PHE A 176 -3.04 0.66 16.61
C PHE A 176 -2.67 2.05 16.09
N LEU A 177 -3.58 3.02 16.21
CA LEU A 177 -3.32 4.41 15.85
C LEU A 177 -2.21 5.02 16.72
N GLY A 178 -2.20 4.74 18.01
CA GLY A 178 -1.18 5.19 18.95
C GLY A 178 0.19 4.61 18.64
N VAL A 179 0.28 3.31 18.32
CA VAL A 179 1.52 2.65 17.89
C VAL A 179 2.03 3.25 16.57
N TYR A 180 1.14 3.49 15.62
CA TYR A 180 1.49 4.15 14.36
C TYR A 180 2.02 5.58 14.59
N LEU A 181 1.34 6.38 15.40
CA LEU A 181 1.80 7.73 15.76
C LEU A 181 3.13 7.71 16.50
N ALA A 182 3.33 6.78 17.42
CA ALA A 182 4.60 6.60 18.11
C ALA A 182 5.74 6.25 17.15
N TYR A 183 5.49 5.38 16.17
CA TYR A 183 6.45 5.05 15.12
C TYR A 183 6.80 6.28 14.26
N VAL A 184 5.80 7.05 13.83
CA VAL A 184 6.02 8.28 13.04
C VAL A 184 6.80 9.32 13.85
N LEU A 185 6.49 9.50 15.14
CA LEU A 185 7.23 10.40 16.02
C LEU A 185 8.67 9.94 16.24
N MET A 186 8.88 8.63 16.42
CA MET A 186 10.23 8.06 16.50
C MET A 186 11.01 8.31 15.22
N LEU A 187 10.38 8.10 14.05
CA LEU A 187 11.01 8.34 12.76
C LEU A 187 11.35 9.83 12.56
N HIS A 188 10.45 10.73 12.96
CA HIS A 188 10.69 12.17 12.94
C HIS A 188 11.87 12.56 13.83
N HIS A 189 11.96 11.98 15.03
CA HIS A 189 13.09 12.23 15.93
C HIS A 189 14.42 11.69 15.37
N SER A 190 14.40 10.49 14.77
CA SER A 190 15.56 9.92 14.06
C SER A 190 16.00 10.79 12.89
N TYR A 191 15.04 11.34 12.12
CA TYR A 191 15.32 12.26 11.02
C TYR A 191 15.95 13.57 11.50
N GLU A 192 15.40 14.18 12.55
CA GLU A 192 15.97 15.40 13.15
C GLU A 192 17.38 15.19 13.71
N LYS A 193 17.65 14.02 14.30
CA LYS A 193 19.00 13.65 14.74
C LYS A 193 19.96 13.52 13.56
N TYR A 194 19.56 12.81 12.50
CA TYR A 194 20.35 12.65 11.28
C TYR A 194 20.70 14.00 10.65
N LYS A 195 19.71 14.89 10.51
CA LYS A 195 19.89 16.24 9.98
C LYS A 195 20.89 17.06 10.81
N LYS A 196 20.83 16.99 12.15
CA LYS A 196 21.75 17.72 13.03
C LYS A 196 23.18 17.19 12.97
N GLU A 197 23.34 15.89 12.78
CA GLU A 197 24.64 15.22 12.70
C GLU A 197 25.33 15.45 11.35
N HIS A 198 24.56 15.77 10.30
CA HIS A 198 25.04 16.08 8.95
C HIS A 198 24.84 17.56 8.55
N ALA A 199 24.61 18.47 9.51
CA ALA A 199 24.40 19.89 9.25
C ALA A 199 25.68 20.61 8.76
N ASP A 200 26.87 20.11 9.11
CA ASP A 200 28.15 20.61 8.54
C ASP A 200 28.40 20.09 7.11
N ASP A 201 27.58 19.14 6.64
CA ASP A 201 27.60 18.54 5.30
C ASP A 201 26.48 19.13 4.40
N GLU A 202 25.80 20.22 4.80
CA GLU A 202 24.76 20.88 3.99
C GLU A 202 25.29 21.33 2.61
N THR A 203 26.58 21.65 2.49
CA THR A 203 27.26 21.86 1.19
C THR A 203 27.28 20.60 0.31
N MET A 204 27.26 19.39 0.89
CA MET A 204 27.17 18.11 0.20
C MET A 204 25.72 17.75 -0.18
N LEU A 205 24.71 18.12 0.62
CA LEU A 205 23.31 17.86 0.28
C LEU A 205 22.78 18.78 -0.84
N GLU A 206 23.21 20.05 -0.88
CA GLU A 206 22.96 20.93 -2.03
C GLU A 206 23.66 20.41 -3.31
N THR A 207 24.89 19.90 -3.20
CA THR A 207 25.60 19.32 -4.35
C THR A 207 25.05 17.96 -4.77
N VAL A 208 24.57 17.10 -3.86
CA VAL A 208 23.91 15.81 -4.20
C VAL A 208 22.57 16.06 -4.90
N THR A 209 21.76 17.02 -4.44
CA THR A 209 20.51 17.37 -5.13
C THR A 209 20.73 18.09 -6.46
N GLU A 210 21.85 18.81 -6.64
CA GLU A 210 22.28 19.27 -7.97
C GLU A 210 22.83 18.13 -8.84
N HIS A 211 23.58 17.18 -8.28
CA HIS A 211 24.13 16.04 -9.02
C HIS A 211 23.05 15.06 -9.48
N GLU A 212 22.03 14.79 -8.66
CA GLU A 212 20.86 13.99 -9.06
C GLU A 212 20.11 14.68 -10.21
N LYS A 213 19.92 16.01 -10.14
CA LYS A 213 19.34 16.80 -11.24
C LYS A 213 20.20 16.80 -12.50
N GLU A 214 21.53 16.76 -12.38
CA GLU A 214 22.46 16.69 -13.51
C GLU A 214 22.51 15.30 -14.14
N GLU A 215 22.54 14.22 -13.34
CA GLU A 215 22.46 12.85 -13.83
C GLU A 215 21.11 12.57 -14.51
N GLU A 216 20.01 13.06 -13.95
CA GLU A 216 18.67 12.94 -14.54
C GLU A 216 18.55 13.72 -15.87
N LYS A 217 19.23 14.87 -15.98
CA LYS A 217 19.38 15.60 -17.24
C LYS A 217 20.22 14.83 -18.25
N LEU A 218 21.34 14.24 -17.83
CA LEU A 218 22.22 13.46 -18.70
C LEU A 218 21.55 12.18 -19.21
N ILE A 219 20.74 11.51 -18.38
CA ILE A 219 19.93 10.35 -18.76
C ILE A 219 18.85 10.77 -19.79
N ASN A 220 18.19 11.92 -19.59
CA ASN A 220 17.24 12.45 -20.55
C ASN A 220 17.89 12.88 -21.89
N ILE A 221 19.10 13.46 -21.85
CA ILE A 221 19.85 13.83 -23.06
C ILE A 221 20.35 12.60 -23.82
N ALA A 222 20.78 11.54 -23.13
CA ALA A 222 21.18 10.28 -23.76
C ALA A 222 19.99 9.51 -24.37
N SER A 223 18.78 9.71 -23.84
CA SER A 223 17.52 9.15 -24.33
C SER A 223 16.98 9.89 -25.57
N GLU A 224 17.21 11.21 -25.68
CA GLU A 224 16.80 11.99 -26.84
C GLU A 224 17.79 11.87 -28.03
N LYS A 225 17.45 10.96 -28.94
CA LYS A 225 17.82 10.95 -30.39
C LYS A 225 19.25 10.64 -30.83
N GLU A 226 20.25 10.50 -29.96
CA GLU A 226 21.59 10.05 -30.38
C GLU A 226 21.90 8.56 -30.13
N ALA A 227 20.97 7.77 -29.57
CA ALA A 227 21.17 6.33 -29.32
C ALA A 227 21.17 5.44 -30.59
N TRP A 228 21.07 6.00 -31.79
CA TRP A 228 21.05 5.26 -33.07
C TRP A 228 22.10 5.75 -34.09
N LEU A 229 23.32 6.04 -33.63
CA LEU A 229 24.52 5.98 -34.47
C LEU A 229 25.47 4.89 -33.99
#